data_AF-A0A2B7Y6F8-F1
#
_entry.id   AF-A0A2B7Y6F8-F1
#
_cell.length_a   1.000
_cell.length_b   1.000
_cell.length_c   1.000
_cell.angle_alpha   90.00
_cell.angle_beta   90.00
_cell.angle_gamma   90.00
#
_symmetry.space_group_name_H-M   'P 1'
#
loop_
_entity.id
_entity.type
_entity.pdbx_description
1 polymer ?
#
loop_
_entity_poly.entity_id
_entity_poly.type
_entity_poly.pdbx_seq_one_letter_code
_entity_poly.pdbx_strand_id
1 'polypeptide(L)'
;MATSTFIKGVTLGEPISKEKHQLSKHDESAKEEREKCITLFNWYRRIHWLYMTQLVFIPLAGFIQAYWLPLHWQTAAFSVFYFYITGICITAGYHRLWAHRSYVASLPLRVYLAAFGAGAIEGSIKHWSAEHRAHHRYTDTDQDPYNVNRGVFHAHILWLLIRDDSRKIGRVDVADLRNDPLVSFQHRYYIPIAFAMGWAFPTIVAGLGWGDWYGGFIYAGILRTFFVNQATFCVNSVAHYLGDQPYDDKHTPRDHVLTSIITNGEGYHNFHHEFPSDYRNGIEWYHLDITKWMIKLWKVVGLASDLKTFRKNEIEKGKIQQARKKLDQKGKELDWGTAIDQLPVMEWNEFQRKVDEEGEVWIVIEGVVHDLAGFVKEHPGGRSLIQSTAGKDATAAFNGGIYDHSNAARNLLATMRVAILRGGGEVEIWK
;
A
#
# COMPACT_ATOMS: atom_id res chain seq x y z
N MET A 1 38.60 -81.03 11.26
CA MET A 1 39.34 -79.83 11.72
C MET A 1 38.47 -78.63 11.36
N ALA A 2 37.61 -78.18 12.26
CA ALA A 2 37.90 -77.21 13.34
C ALA A 2 37.82 -75.76 12.83
N THR A 3 36.69 -75.14 13.19
CA THR A 3 36.43 -73.73 13.53
C THR A 3 37.63 -72.83 13.80
N SER A 4 37.56 -71.55 13.38
CA SER A 4 37.86 -70.42 14.27
C SER A 4 37.36 -69.08 13.74
N THR A 5 36.58 -68.43 14.60
CA THR A 5 36.08 -67.07 14.65
C THR A 5 37.22 -66.02 14.68
N PHE A 6 37.00 -64.83 14.12
CA PHE A 6 37.74 -63.62 14.50
C PHE A 6 36.78 -62.45 14.74
N ILE A 7 36.80 -61.97 15.98
CA ILE A 7 36.11 -60.79 16.50
C ILE A 7 36.90 -59.56 16.05
N LYS A 8 36.24 -58.55 15.46
CA LYS A 8 36.81 -57.20 15.29
C LYS A 8 36.15 -56.25 16.29
N GLY A 9 37.00 -55.64 17.10
CA GLY A 9 36.65 -54.78 18.22
C GLY A 9 36.03 -53.44 17.83
N VAL A 10 35.27 -52.92 18.78
CA VAL A 10 34.71 -51.58 18.83
C VAL A 10 35.84 -50.56 19.01
N THR A 11 36.04 -49.69 18.03
CA THR A 11 36.88 -48.49 18.16
C THR A 11 36.08 -47.36 18.79
N LEU A 12 36.37 -47.06 20.06
CA LEU A 12 36.07 -45.79 20.71
C LEU A 12 37.01 -44.72 20.18
N GLY A 13 36.48 -43.66 19.55
CA GLY A 13 37.27 -42.49 19.16
C GLY A 13 36.71 -41.71 17.98
N GLU A 14 35.50 -41.15 18.11
CA GLU A 14 35.10 -40.00 17.31
C GLU A 14 35.36 -38.68 18.08
N PRO A 15 35.67 -37.57 17.40
CA PRO A 15 36.58 -36.58 17.94
C PRO A 15 35.86 -35.47 18.72
N ILE A 16 36.32 -35.26 19.96
CA ILE A 16 36.02 -34.13 20.86
C ILE A 16 36.14 -32.74 20.16
N SER A 17 36.84 -32.66 19.02
CA SER A 17 36.98 -31.44 18.23
C SER A 17 35.70 -31.00 17.49
N LYS A 18 34.85 -31.94 17.04
CA LYS A 18 33.58 -31.61 16.36
C LYS A 18 32.55 -31.06 17.34
N GLU A 19 32.46 -31.64 18.53
CA GLU A 19 31.61 -31.13 19.62
C GLU A 19 32.06 -29.75 20.08
N LYS A 20 33.35 -29.52 20.33
CA LYS A 20 33.86 -28.19 20.71
C LYS A 20 33.59 -27.12 19.65
N HIS A 21 33.66 -27.48 18.36
CA HIS A 21 33.38 -26.56 17.27
C HIS A 21 31.87 -26.28 17.12
N GLN A 22 31.01 -27.26 17.38
CA GLN A 22 29.55 -27.06 17.42
C GLN A 22 29.11 -26.24 18.65
N LEU A 23 29.67 -26.52 19.84
CA LEU A 23 29.45 -25.74 21.07
C LEU A 23 29.91 -24.28 20.90
N SER A 24 31.07 -24.05 20.30
CA SER A 24 31.57 -22.70 19.98
C SER A 24 30.66 -21.93 19.02
N LYS A 25 30.14 -22.56 17.97
CA LYS A 25 29.17 -21.93 17.06
C LYS A 25 27.83 -21.67 17.72
N HIS A 26 27.39 -22.56 18.61
CA HIS A 26 26.14 -22.40 19.35
C HIS A 26 26.24 -21.26 20.38
N ASP A 27 27.40 -21.11 21.04
CA ASP A 27 27.67 -19.99 21.95
C ASP A 27 27.82 -18.66 21.22
N GLU A 28 28.46 -18.64 20.04
CA GLU A 28 28.51 -17.44 19.19
C GLU A 28 27.12 -17.03 18.69
N SER A 29 26.32 -17.99 18.20
CA SER A 29 24.93 -17.76 17.78
C SER A 29 24.08 -17.22 18.93
N ALA A 30 24.17 -17.83 20.13
CA ALA A 30 23.43 -17.39 21.30
C ALA A 30 23.93 -16.05 21.86
N LYS A 31 25.20 -15.69 21.64
CA LYS A 31 25.76 -14.37 21.97
C LYS A 31 25.28 -13.32 20.97
N GLU A 32 25.23 -13.65 19.68
CA GLU A 32 24.67 -12.79 18.62
C GLU A 32 23.17 -12.55 18.83
N GLU A 33 22.41 -13.56 19.27
CA GLU A 33 21.00 -13.43 19.66
C GLU A 33 20.80 -12.61 20.95
N ARG A 34 21.65 -12.78 21.97
CA ARG A 34 21.62 -11.95 23.19
C ARG A 34 21.99 -10.48 22.91
N GLU A 35 22.86 -10.21 21.95
CA GLU A 35 23.13 -8.86 21.48
C GLU A 35 21.99 -8.29 20.61
N LYS A 36 21.13 -9.15 20.03
CA LYS A 36 19.93 -8.76 19.25
C LYS A 36 18.72 -8.36 20.11
N CYS A 37 18.63 -8.73 21.39
CA CYS A 37 17.60 -8.20 22.30
C CYS A 37 18.04 -6.86 22.93
N ILE A 38 17.14 -5.86 22.93
CA ILE A 38 17.38 -4.58 23.62
C ILE A 38 17.28 -4.83 25.13
N THR A 39 18.34 -4.47 25.85
CA THR A 39 18.44 -4.53 27.32
C THR A 39 18.85 -3.16 27.85
N LEU A 40 18.67 -2.94 29.16
CA LEU A 40 19.12 -1.71 29.84
C LEU A 40 20.63 -1.45 29.68
N PHE A 41 21.43 -2.47 29.38
CA PHE A 41 22.88 -2.37 29.28
C PHE A 41 23.42 -2.28 27.84
N ASN A 42 22.60 -2.53 26.81
CA ASN A 42 23.05 -2.54 25.41
C ASN A 42 22.24 -1.62 24.48
N TRP A 43 21.17 -0.98 24.95
CA TRP A 43 20.28 -0.15 24.12
C TRP A 43 21.03 0.91 23.30
N TYR A 44 22.03 1.57 23.90
CA TYR A 44 22.83 2.62 23.25
C TYR A 44 23.66 2.10 22.06
N ARG A 45 23.99 0.80 22.04
CA ARG A 45 24.71 0.16 20.92
C ARG A 45 23.81 -0.11 19.73
N ARG A 46 22.49 -0.14 19.96
CA ARG A 46 21.46 -0.33 18.93
C ARG A 46 21.00 0.97 18.32
N ILE A 47 21.47 2.12 18.82
CA ILE A 47 21.14 3.41 18.22
C ILE A 47 22.11 3.72 17.07
N HIS A 48 21.55 4.16 15.95
CA HIS A 48 22.31 4.73 14.86
C HIS A 48 22.58 6.21 15.13
N TRP A 49 23.62 6.49 15.93
CA TRP A 49 23.89 7.83 16.48
C TRP A 49 23.98 8.96 15.44
N LEU A 50 24.43 8.67 14.21
CA LEU A 50 24.43 9.64 13.13
C LEU A 50 23.00 10.08 12.76
N TYR A 51 22.09 9.13 12.54
CA TYR A 51 20.68 9.41 12.24
C TYR A 51 19.96 10.02 13.45
N MET A 52 20.24 9.54 14.67
CA MET A 52 19.72 10.13 15.90
C MET A 52 20.09 11.61 16.02
N THR A 53 21.35 11.95 15.75
CA THR A 53 21.80 13.35 15.82
C THR A 53 21.12 14.19 14.75
N GLN A 54 21.10 13.72 13.50
CA GLN A 54 20.54 14.46 12.38
C GLN A 54 19.02 14.63 12.43
N LEU A 55 18.28 13.59 12.83
CA LEU A 55 16.81 13.56 12.78
C LEU A 55 16.14 13.98 14.08
N VAL A 56 16.86 13.93 15.21
CA VAL A 56 16.29 14.26 16.53
C VAL A 56 17.01 15.44 17.18
N PHE A 57 18.32 15.33 17.45
CA PHE A 57 19.01 16.36 18.24
C PHE A 57 19.14 17.71 17.51
N ILE A 58 19.49 17.71 16.22
CA ILE A 58 19.63 18.94 15.45
C ILE A 58 18.27 19.67 15.29
N PRO A 59 17.18 19.01 14.87
CA PRO A 59 15.85 19.63 14.85
C PRO A 59 15.39 20.12 16.21
N LEU A 60 15.61 19.34 17.28
CA LEU A 60 15.28 19.75 18.65
C LEU A 60 16.01 21.03 19.04
N ALA A 61 17.31 21.12 18.75
CA ALA A 61 18.06 22.35 18.94
C ALA A 61 17.50 23.50 18.10
N GLY A 62 17.08 23.25 16.86
CA GLY A 62 16.39 24.22 16.00
C GLY A 62 15.10 24.75 16.63
N PHE A 63 14.26 23.88 17.18
CA PHE A 63 13.00 24.27 17.84
C PHE A 63 13.26 25.07 19.12
N ILE A 64 14.26 24.70 19.91
CA ILE A 64 14.66 25.45 21.11
C ILE A 64 15.13 26.86 20.71
N GLN A 65 15.98 26.97 19.68
CA GLN A 65 16.47 28.26 19.19
C GLN A 65 15.33 29.12 18.61
N ALA A 66 14.37 28.51 17.93
CA ALA A 66 13.21 29.20 17.36
C ALA A 66 12.29 29.86 18.40
N TYR A 67 12.35 29.47 19.68
CA TYR A 67 11.60 30.14 20.75
C TYR A 67 12.10 31.58 20.99
N TRP A 68 13.40 31.83 20.81
CA TRP A 68 14.05 33.12 21.11
C TRP A 68 14.37 33.93 19.84
N LEU A 69 14.28 33.29 18.68
CA LEU A 69 14.57 33.91 17.39
C LEU A 69 13.29 34.48 16.79
N PRO A 70 13.22 35.77 16.43
CA PRO A 70 12.07 36.28 15.70
C PRO A 70 12.02 35.70 14.27
N LEU A 71 10.83 35.28 13.84
CA LEU A 71 10.60 34.82 12.47
C LEU A 71 10.24 36.01 11.57
N HIS A 72 11.18 36.43 10.72
CA HIS A 72 10.88 37.37 9.65
C HIS A 72 9.97 36.72 8.59
N TRP A 73 9.01 37.48 8.06
CA TRP A 73 8.05 36.95 7.11
C TRP A 73 8.73 36.49 5.81
N GLN A 74 9.80 37.15 5.36
CA GLN A 74 10.58 36.77 4.18
C GLN A 74 11.23 35.39 4.39
N THR A 75 11.82 35.17 5.57
CA THR A 75 12.39 33.87 5.96
C THR A 75 11.31 32.80 6.05
N ALA A 76 10.14 33.11 6.58
CA ALA A 76 9.01 32.18 6.64
C ALA A 76 8.56 31.77 5.23
N ALA A 77 8.30 32.74 4.36
CA ALA A 77 7.89 32.52 2.98
C ALA A 77 8.94 31.71 2.20
N PHE A 78 10.22 32.08 2.35
CA PHE A 78 11.32 31.37 1.71
C PHE A 78 11.49 29.95 2.26
N SER A 79 11.28 29.71 3.56
CA SER A 79 11.33 28.37 4.16
C SER A 79 10.25 27.45 3.56
N VAL A 80 9.03 27.95 3.39
CA VAL A 80 7.93 27.21 2.76
C VAL A 80 8.22 26.97 1.28
N PHE A 81 8.70 27.98 0.55
CA PHE A 81 9.09 27.81 -0.84
C PHE A 81 10.20 26.75 -0.98
N TYR A 82 11.23 26.83 -0.14
CA TYR A 82 12.36 25.91 -0.19
C TYR A 82 12.01 24.49 0.25
N PHE A 83 11.04 24.34 1.17
CA PHE A 83 10.40 23.06 1.49
C PHE A 83 9.89 22.38 0.22
N TYR A 84 9.07 23.08 -0.58
CA TYR A 84 8.52 22.54 -1.82
C TYR A 84 9.62 22.24 -2.86
N ILE A 85 10.63 23.09 -3.00
CA ILE A 85 11.75 22.83 -3.91
C ILE A 85 12.46 21.53 -3.55
N THR A 86 12.91 21.38 -2.30
CA THR A 86 13.62 20.18 -1.87
C THR A 86 12.74 18.93 -1.92
N GLY A 87 11.46 19.04 -1.52
CA GLY A 87 10.49 17.95 -1.59
C GLY A 87 10.23 17.49 -3.02
N ILE A 88 10.02 18.42 -3.96
CA ILE A 88 9.85 18.10 -5.39
C ILE A 88 11.11 17.46 -5.97
N CYS A 89 12.31 17.83 -5.51
CA CYS A 89 13.54 17.17 -5.96
C CYS A 89 13.65 15.71 -5.47
N ILE A 90 13.11 15.39 -4.29
CA ILE A 90 12.97 14.00 -3.83
C ILE A 90 11.95 13.26 -4.71
N THR A 91 10.74 13.79 -4.86
CA THR A 91 9.66 13.09 -5.59
C THR A 91 9.92 13.00 -7.10
N ALA A 92 10.33 14.08 -7.76
CA ALA A 92 10.60 14.08 -9.19
C ALA A 92 11.95 13.46 -9.53
N GLY A 93 12.97 13.67 -8.69
CA GLY A 93 14.33 13.20 -8.92
C GLY A 93 14.53 11.82 -8.34
N TYR A 94 14.74 11.74 -7.03
CA TYR A 94 15.15 10.52 -6.33
C TYR A 94 14.17 9.38 -6.60
N HIS A 95 12.88 9.68 -6.46
CA HIS A 95 11.82 8.73 -6.63
C HIS A 95 11.51 8.41 -8.11
N ARG A 96 10.90 9.36 -8.84
CA ARG A 96 10.34 9.09 -10.17
C ARG A 96 11.41 8.94 -11.26
N LEU A 97 12.50 9.70 -11.21
CA LEU A 97 13.56 9.66 -12.22
C LEU A 97 14.57 8.55 -11.96
N TRP A 98 15.16 8.49 -10.77
CA TRP A 98 16.26 7.55 -10.50
C TRP A 98 15.77 6.20 -9.98
N ALA A 99 14.84 6.14 -9.01
CA ALA A 99 14.37 4.86 -8.49
C ALA A 99 13.52 4.11 -9.54
N HIS A 100 12.54 4.78 -10.15
CA HIS A 100 11.55 4.16 -11.06
C HIS A 100 11.76 4.38 -12.55
N ARG A 101 12.65 5.31 -12.94
CA ARG A 101 12.96 5.58 -14.35
C ARG A 101 11.70 5.88 -15.17
N SER A 102 10.77 6.64 -14.59
CA SER A 102 9.46 6.93 -15.18
C SER A 102 9.49 8.02 -16.26
N TYR A 103 10.61 8.74 -16.40
CA TYR A 103 10.86 9.70 -17.46
C TYR A 103 12.37 9.89 -17.70
N VAL A 104 12.72 10.64 -18.74
CA VAL A 104 14.10 11.06 -19.04
C VAL A 104 14.23 12.56 -18.80
N ALA A 105 15.32 12.97 -18.17
CA ALA A 105 15.61 14.38 -17.87
C ALA A 105 16.88 14.84 -18.59
N SER A 106 16.87 16.08 -19.09
CA SER A 106 18.05 16.77 -19.59
C SER A 106 19.12 16.93 -18.50
N LEU A 107 20.39 17.09 -18.90
CA LEU A 107 21.49 17.25 -17.93
C LEU A 107 21.28 18.43 -16.95
N PRO A 108 20.86 19.63 -17.38
CA PRO A 108 20.60 20.74 -16.45
C PRO A 108 19.55 20.40 -15.40
N LEU A 109 18.44 19.77 -15.80
CA LEU A 109 17.41 19.32 -14.88
C LEU A 109 17.94 18.26 -13.91
N ARG A 110 18.72 17.31 -14.39
CA ARG A 110 19.35 16.28 -13.54
C ARG A 110 20.29 16.87 -12.50
N VAL A 111 21.12 17.84 -12.89
CA VAL A 111 22.02 18.55 -11.95
C VAL A 111 21.21 19.31 -10.90
N TYR A 112 20.17 20.03 -11.32
CA TYR A 112 19.25 20.72 -10.41
C TYR A 112 18.62 19.75 -9.40
N LEU A 113 18.01 18.67 -9.88
CA LEU A 113 17.37 17.66 -9.02
C LEU A 113 18.37 17.00 -8.06
N ALA A 114 19.60 16.74 -8.51
CA ALA A 114 20.63 16.11 -7.70
C ALA A 114 21.17 17.04 -6.60
N ALA A 115 21.34 18.33 -6.91
CA ALA A 115 21.84 19.32 -5.97
C ALA A 115 20.78 19.67 -4.91
N PHE A 116 19.59 20.10 -5.33
CA PHE A 116 18.54 20.54 -4.41
C PHE A 116 17.89 19.36 -3.68
N GLY A 117 17.82 18.17 -4.30
CA GLY A 117 17.36 16.95 -3.62
C GLY A 117 18.27 16.54 -2.47
N ALA A 118 19.60 16.75 -2.59
CA ALA A 118 20.52 16.52 -1.48
C ALA A 118 20.24 17.46 -0.28
N GLY A 119 19.61 18.62 -0.52
CA GLY A 119 19.20 19.55 0.54
C GLY A 119 18.07 19.05 1.44
N ALA A 120 17.40 17.94 1.08
CA ALA A 120 16.50 17.22 1.97
C ALA A 120 17.26 16.42 3.06
N ILE A 121 18.52 16.05 2.81
CA ILE A 121 19.38 15.30 3.74
C ILE A 121 18.83 13.88 4.02
N GLU A 122 18.31 13.21 2.99
CA GLU A 122 17.72 11.85 3.07
C GLU A 122 18.65 10.74 2.53
N GLY A 123 19.92 11.05 2.32
CA GLY A 123 20.90 10.15 1.72
C GLY A 123 21.21 10.50 0.27
N SER A 124 22.26 9.86 -0.26
CA SER A 124 22.62 10.01 -1.68
C SER A 124 21.54 9.41 -2.59
N ILE A 125 21.44 9.88 -3.83
CA ILE A 125 20.51 9.32 -4.85
C ILE A 125 20.64 7.80 -4.92
N LYS A 126 21.88 7.30 -4.95
CA LYS A 126 22.19 5.87 -5.05
C LYS A 126 21.64 5.08 -3.86
N HIS A 127 21.81 5.58 -2.64
CA HIS A 127 21.37 4.89 -1.42
C HIS A 127 19.85 4.91 -1.30
N TRP A 128 19.25 6.10 -1.41
CA TRP A 128 17.80 6.29 -1.34
C TRP A 128 17.08 5.45 -2.40
N SER A 129 17.56 5.48 -3.65
CA SER A 129 16.94 4.69 -4.73
C SER A 129 17.11 3.18 -4.54
N ALA A 130 18.20 2.74 -3.92
CA ALA A 130 18.42 1.32 -3.63
C ALA A 130 17.43 0.83 -2.55
N GLU A 131 17.26 1.59 -1.48
CA GLU A 131 16.30 1.26 -0.43
C GLU A 131 14.87 1.32 -0.95
N HIS A 132 14.53 2.33 -1.73
CA HIS A 132 13.19 2.45 -2.33
C HIS A 132 12.87 1.30 -3.30
N ARG A 133 13.84 0.90 -4.14
CA ARG A 133 13.69 -0.28 -5.01
C ARG A 133 13.52 -1.57 -4.19
N ALA A 134 14.24 -1.69 -3.07
CA ALA A 134 14.12 -2.85 -2.18
C ALA A 134 12.75 -2.88 -1.52
N HIS A 135 12.27 -1.73 -1.04
CA HIS A 135 10.92 -1.56 -0.53
C HIS A 135 9.88 -2.05 -1.53
N HIS A 136 9.83 -1.53 -2.76
CA HIS A 136 8.86 -2.01 -3.76
C HIS A 136 8.93 -3.50 -4.05
N ARG A 137 10.15 -4.04 -4.16
CA ARG A 137 10.35 -5.46 -4.50
C ARG A 137 9.92 -6.40 -3.38
N TYR A 138 10.07 -5.95 -2.13
CA TYR A 138 9.93 -6.78 -0.94
C TYR A 138 8.87 -6.23 0.03
N THR A 139 7.96 -5.39 -0.47
CA THR A 139 6.93 -4.67 0.30
C THR A 139 6.29 -5.58 1.33
N ASP A 140 6.17 -5.09 2.57
CA ASP A 140 5.53 -5.78 3.69
C ASP A 140 6.24 -7.05 4.21
N THR A 141 7.41 -7.39 3.66
CA THR A 141 8.22 -8.53 4.13
C THR A 141 9.37 -8.09 5.04
N ASP A 142 10.03 -9.02 5.71
CA ASP A 142 11.24 -8.74 6.53
C ASP A 142 12.43 -8.20 5.72
N GLN A 143 12.36 -8.26 4.38
CA GLN A 143 13.38 -7.73 3.48
C GLN A 143 13.11 -6.27 3.06
N ASP A 144 11.94 -5.73 3.39
CA ASP A 144 11.61 -4.31 3.21
C ASP A 144 12.33 -3.46 4.28
N PRO A 145 13.17 -2.47 3.87
CA PRO A 145 13.94 -1.64 4.80
C PRO A 145 13.10 -0.90 5.84
N TYR A 146 11.85 -0.57 5.53
CA TYR A 146 10.95 0.17 6.42
C TYR A 146 9.56 -0.49 6.51
N ASN A 147 9.57 -1.82 6.62
CA ASN A 147 8.36 -2.65 6.72
C ASN A 147 7.35 -2.12 7.75
N VAL A 148 6.17 -1.71 7.27
CA VAL A 148 5.08 -1.18 8.11
C VAL A 148 4.49 -2.21 9.06
N ASN A 149 4.62 -3.51 8.78
CA ASN A 149 4.11 -4.58 9.64
C ASN A 149 4.83 -4.65 10.99
N ARG A 150 6.01 -4.01 11.12
CA ARG A 150 6.71 -3.82 12.41
C ARG A 150 6.17 -2.63 13.22
N GLY A 151 5.19 -1.91 12.68
CA GLY A 151 4.48 -0.80 13.29
C GLY A 151 4.65 0.52 12.53
N VAL A 152 3.61 1.35 12.55
CA VAL A 152 3.58 2.66 11.87
C VAL A 152 4.75 3.55 12.31
N PHE A 153 5.08 3.58 13.61
CA PHE A 153 6.20 4.37 14.11
C PHE A 153 7.56 3.80 13.70
N HIS A 154 7.64 2.48 13.49
CA HIS A 154 8.84 1.84 12.93
C HIS A 154 9.09 2.32 11.50
N ALA A 155 8.10 2.18 10.62
CA ALA A 155 8.17 2.63 9.23
C ALA A 155 8.36 4.15 9.10
N HIS A 156 7.86 4.93 10.06
CA HIS A 156 8.03 6.38 10.05
C HIS A 156 9.49 6.80 10.34
N ILE A 157 10.08 6.34 11.44
CA ILE A 157 11.41 6.85 11.85
C ILE A 157 12.33 5.84 12.53
N LEU A 158 11.81 4.83 13.23
CA LEU A 158 12.70 3.95 14.00
C LEU A 158 13.59 3.08 13.13
N TRP A 159 13.19 2.76 11.90
CA TRP A 159 14.03 2.00 10.96
C TRP A 159 15.37 2.70 10.67
N LEU A 160 15.42 4.05 10.76
CA LEU A 160 16.65 4.84 10.66
C LEU A 160 17.39 4.93 12.00
N LEU A 161 16.65 5.09 13.10
CA LEU A 161 17.23 5.36 14.42
C LEU A 161 17.80 4.11 15.09
N ILE A 162 17.27 2.93 14.77
CA ILE A 162 17.65 1.67 15.38
C ILE A 162 18.43 0.84 14.36
N ARG A 163 19.64 0.44 14.74
CA ARG A 163 20.49 -0.48 13.97
C ARG A 163 19.80 -1.84 13.86
N ASP A 164 19.48 -2.21 12.62
CA ASP A 164 19.07 -3.55 12.24
C ASP A 164 20.18 -4.27 11.46
N ASP A 165 20.02 -5.57 11.29
CA ASP A 165 20.93 -6.38 10.47
C ASP A 165 20.73 -6.05 8.99
N SER A 166 21.59 -5.21 8.43
CA SER A 166 21.54 -4.80 7.03
C SER A 166 21.64 -5.97 6.03
N ARG A 167 22.06 -7.17 6.47
CA ARG A 167 22.07 -8.38 5.65
C ARG A 167 20.67 -8.91 5.34
N LYS A 168 19.65 -8.48 6.10
CA LYS A 168 18.25 -8.85 5.88
C LYS A 168 17.59 -8.04 4.77
N ILE A 169 18.06 -6.82 4.50
CA ILE A 169 17.49 -5.97 3.46
C ILE A 169 17.67 -6.65 2.10
N GLY A 170 16.58 -6.72 1.35
CA GLY A 170 16.54 -7.42 0.07
C GLY A 170 17.47 -6.81 -0.98
N ARG A 171 18.04 -7.65 -1.84
CA ARG A 171 18.98 -7.21 -2.88
C ARG A 171 18.24 -6.68 -4.10
N VAL A 172 18.70 -5.54 -4.61
CA VAL A 172 18.19 -4.92 -5.84
C VAL A 172 19.30 -4.53 -6.79
N ASP A 173 18.96 -4.44 -8.08
CA ASP A 173 19.89 -3.94 -9.07
C ASP A 173 20.02 -2.41 -8.98
N VAL A 174 21.26 -1.94 -8.97
CA VAL A 174 21.67 -0.54 -8.91
C VAL A 174 22.79 -0.23 -9.91
N ALA A 175 23.01 -1.13 -10.88
CA ALA A 175 24.07 -0.98 -11.87
C ALA A 175 23.90 0.30 -12.69
N ASP A 176 22.66 0.66 -13.04
CA ASP A 176 22.32 1.90 -13.73
C ASP A 176 22.73 3.15 -12.92
N LEU A 177 22.46 3.17 -11.61
CA LEU A 177 22.82 4.28 -10.71
C LEU A 177 24.34 4.39 -10.52
N ARG A 178 25.05 3.25 -10.48
CA ARG A 178 26.51 3.21 -10.40
C ARG A 178 27.16 3.69 -11.69
N ASN A 179 26.57 3.36 -12.84
CA ASN A 179 27.12 3.73 -14.14
C ASN A 179 26.78 5.16 -14.55
N ASP A 180 25.87 5.83 -13.84
CA ASP A 180 25.56 7.25 -14.02
C ASP A 180 26.64 8.14 -13.36
N PRO A 181 27.42 8.93 -14.13
CA PRO A 181 28.50 9.74 -13.60
C PRO A 181 28.02 10.83 -12.62
N LEU A 182 26.84 11.41 -12.86
CA LEU A 182 26.29 12.45 -12.00
C LEU A 182 25.87 11.87 -10.65
N VAL A 183 25.21 10.71 -10.65
CA VAL A 183 24.81 10.01 -9.43
C VAL A 183 26.03 9.53 -8.65
N SER A 184 27.04 9.01 -9.33
CA SER A 184 28.30 8.60 -8.70
C SER A 184 29.06 9.78 -8.10
N PHE A 185 29.09 10.92 -8.80
CA PHE A 185 29.65 12.18 -8.26
C PHE A 185 28.88 12.63 -7.01
N GLN A 186 27.55 12.71 -7.10
CA GLN A 186 26.71 13.12 -5.99
C GLN A 186 26.87 12.19 -4.78
N HIS A 187 26.96 10.88 -4.99
CA HIS A 187 27.18 9.91 -3.93
C HIS A 187 28.54 10.09 -3.24
N ARG A 188 29.61 10.32 -4.02
CA ARG A 188 30.97 10.54 -3.50
C ARG A 188 31.07 11.83 -2.68
N TYR A 189 30.40 12.88 -3.11
CA TYR A 189 30.42 14.21 -2.47
C TYR A 189 29.10 14.52 -1.74
N TYR A 190 28.38 13.50 -1.30
CA TYR A 190 27.03 13.67 -0.79
C TYR A 190 26.98 14.60 0.43
N ILE A 191 27.83 14.35 1.44
CA ILE A 191 27.85 15.12 2.68
C ILE A 191 28.08 16.64 2.44
N PRO A 192 29.12 17.08 1.69
CA PRO A 192 29.28 18.50 1.44
C PRO A 192 28.14 19.10 0.60
N ILE A 193 27.61 18.38 -0.40
CA ILE A 193 26.48 18.88 -1.20
C ILE A 193 25.22 19.02 -0.34
N ALA A 194 24.94 18.03 0.51
CA ALA A 194 23.78 18.00 1.38
C ALA A 194 23.79 19.15 2.39
N PHE A 195 24.92 19.45 3.04
CA PHE A 195 25.02 20.62 3.93
C PHE A 195 25.08 21.95 3.18
N ALA A 196 25.70 21.98 2.00
CA ALA A 196 25.71 23.17 1.16
C ALA A 196 24.29 23.56 0.73
N MET A 197 23.51 22.62 0.20
CA MET A 197 22.15 22.89 -0.29
C MET A 197 21.12 22.87 0.83
N GLY A 198 21.30 22.04 1.85
CA GLY A 198 20.38 21.95 2.98
C GLY A 198 20.49 23.15 3.91
N TRP A 199 21.69 23.62 4.25
CA TRP A 199 21.85 24.64 5.31
C TRP A 199 22.55 25.90 4.84
N ALA A 200 23.68 25.78 4.14
CA ALA A 200 24.45 26.97 3.74
C ALA A 200 23.68 27.83 2.72
N PHE A 201 23.12 27.23 1.68
CA PHE A 201 22.37 27.92 0.63
C PHE A 201 21.20 28.74 1.21
N PRO A 202 20.24 28.17 1.97
CA PRO A 202 19.15 28.97 2.50
C PRO A 202 19.60 30.05 3.50
N THR A 203 20.69 29.80 4.25
CA THR A 203 21.33 30.79 5.14
C THR A 203 21.86 31.98 4.35
N ILE A 204 22.57 31.72 3.26
CA ILE A 204 23.15 32.75 2.40
C ILE A 204 22.05 33.55 1.69
N VAL A 205 21.01 32.88 1.20
CA VAL A 205 19.87 33.56 0.55
C VAL A 205 19.18 34.52 1.50
N ALA A 206 18.86 34.09 2.73
CA ALA A 206 18.22 34.96 3.71
C ALA A 206 19.15 36.09 4.20
N GLY A 207 20.42 35.76 4.43
CA GLY A 207 21.45 36.70 4.87
C GLY A 207 21.75 37.80 3.86
N LEU A 208 21.95 37.45 2.59
CA LEU A 208 22.21 38.42 1.52
C LEU A 208 20.93 39.11 1.03
N GLY A 209 19.79 38.43 1.08
CA GLY A 209 18.51 38.94 0.56
C GLY A 209 17.87 39.98 1.48
N TRP A 210 17.76 39.67 2.79
CA TRP A 210 17.09 40.53 3.76
C TRP A 210 17.78 40.59 5.12
N GLY A 211 19.07 40.21 5.20
CA GLY A 211 19.89 40.37 6.40
C GLY A 211 19.70 39.31 7.48
N ASP A 212 18.87 38.29 7.25
CA ASP A 212 18.50 37.30 8.27
C ASP A 212 19.31 36.01 8.18
N TRP A 213 20.61 36.11 8.48
CA TRP A 213 21.52 34.96 8.43
C TRP A 213 21.09 33.83 9.37
N TYR A 214 20.82 34.16 10.63
CA TYR A 214 20.52 33.16 11.64
C TYR A 214 19.11 32.58 11.49
N GLY A 215 18.11 33.40 11.12
CA GLY A 215 16.79 32.90 10.75
C GLY A 215 16.84 32.02 9.50
N GLY A 216 17.65 32.37 8.51
CA GLY A 216 17.89 31.51 7.35
C GLY A 216 18.45 30.13 7.72
N PHE A 217 19.40 30.09 8.65
CA PHE A 217 19.96 28.83 9.14
C PHE A 217 18.96 28.00 9.96
N ILE A 218 18.26 28.62 10.91
CA ILE A 218 17.33 27.91 11.81
C ILE A 218 16.05 27.50 11.08
N TYR A 219 15.34 28.45 10.45
CA TYR A 219 14.04 28.19 9.84
C TYR A 219 14.17 27.53 8.46
N ALA A 220 14.90 28.15 7.54
CA ALA A 220 15.00 27.66 6.16
C ALA A 220 16.04 26.52 5.99
N GLY A 221 17.00 26.42 6.91
CA GLY A 221 17.96 25.33 7.01
C GLY A 221 17.42 24.16 7.86
N ILE A 222 17.55 24.26 9.18
CA ILE A 222 17.30 23.14 10.12
C ILE A 222 15.83 22.70 10.14
N LEU A 223 14.90 23.61 10.48
CA LEU A 223 13.50 23.26 10.69
C LEU A 223 12.82 22.84 9.38
N ARG A 224 13.10 23.53 8.27
CA ARG A 224 12.62 23.13 6.95
C ARG A 224 13.12 21.74 6.56
N THR A 225 14.40 21.39 6.78
CA THR A 225 14.89 20.02 6.58
C THR A 225 14.09 19.02 7.42
N PHE A 226 13.84 19.33 8.69
CA PHE A 226 13.04 18.47 9.57
C PHE A 226 11.64 18.22 8.98
N PHE A 227 10.92 19.26 8.56
CA PHE A 227 9.58 19.10 7.99
C PHE A 227 9.59 18.31 6.67
N VAL A 228 10.61 18.47 5.82
CA VAL A 228 10.76 17.65 4.60
C VAL A 228 10.91 16.17 4.98
N ASN A 229 11.79 15.86 5.93
CA ASN A 229 11.99 14.49 6.39
C ASN A 229 10.70 13.89 6.95
N GLN A 230 9.97 14.62 7.81
CA GLN A 230 8.70 14.12 8.36
C GLN A 230 7.65 13.90 7.26
N ALA A 231 7.58 14.79 6.26
CA ALA A 231 6.70 14.62 5.11
C ALA A 231 7.06 13.35 4.32
N THR A 232 8.33 13.15 3.97
CA THR A 232 8.77 11.93 3.27
C THR A 232 8.46 10.67 4.08
N PHE A 233 8.74 10.69 5.39
CA PHE A 233 8.50 9.55 6.27
C PHE A 233 7.01 9.21 6.44
N CYS A 234 6.10 10.16 6.23
CA CYS A 234 4.67 9.88 6.15
C CYS A 234 4.30 8.99 4.95
N VAL A 235 5.09 9.00 3.87
CA VAL A 235 4.86 8.08 2.74
C VAL A 235 5.04 6.64 3.19
N ASN A 236 6.15 6.35 3.87
CA ASN A 236 6.48 5.01 4.35
C ASN A 236 5.50 4.51 5.45
N SER A 237 4.94 5.43 6.24
CA SER A 237 4.08 5.07 7.38
C SER A 237 2.60 5.33 7.12
N VAL A 238 2.20 6.60 7.02
CA VAL A 238 0.78 7.00 6.90
C VAL A 238 0.19 6.48 5.59
N ALA A 239 0.93 6.52 4.48
CA ALA A 239 0.44 6.01 3.20
C ALA A 239 0.36 4.47 3.13
N HIS A 240 0.87 3.76 4.14
CA HIS A 240 0.67 2.32 4.32
C HIS A 240 -0.39 1.98 5.38
N TYR A 241 -1.00 2.97 6.02
CA TYR A 241 -1.95 2.76 7.12
C TYR A 241 -3.32 3.40 6.85
N LEU A 242 -3.33 4.64 6.36
CA LEU A 242 -4.53 5.45 6.18
C LEU A 242 -4.86 5.60 4.69
N GLY A 243 -6.14 5.39 4.34
CA GLY A 243 -6.66 5.60 2.98
C GLY A 243 -7.28 4.35 2.37
N ASP A 244 -7.52 4.43 1.06
CA ASP A 244 -8.20 3.40 0.29
C ASP A 244 -7.24 2.53 -0.52
N GLN A 245 -7.69 1.34 -0.89
CA GLN A 245 -6.97 0.44 -1.79
C GLN A 245 -7.82 0.17 -3.04
N PRO A 246 -7.85 1.12 -4.00
CA PRO A 246 -8.68 1.02 -5.19
C PRO A 246 -8.12 0.07 -6.27
N TYR A 247 -6.84 -0.29 -6.24
CA TYR A 247 -6.19 -1.10 -7.30
C TYR A 247 -5.85 -2.53 -6.85
N ASP A 248 -5.19 -2.69 -5.70
CA ASP A 248 -4.83 -4.00 -5.12
C ASP A 248 -4.72 -3.86 -3.60
N ASP A 249 -5.05 -4.91 -2.85
CA ASP A 249 -5.02 -4.95 -1.38
C ASP A 249 -4.19 -6.12 -0.82
N LYS A 250 -3.32 -6.72 -1.64
CA LYS A 250 -2.41 -7.77 -1.17
C LYS A 250 -1.33 -7.21 -0.25
N HIS A 251 -0.95 -5.96 -0.48
CA HIS A 251 0.00 -5.20 0.32
C HIS A 251 -0.71 -4.02 0.99
N THR A 252 -0.04 -3.36 1.92
CA THR A 252 -0.54 -2.27 2.75
C THR A 252 -0.62 -0.85 2.13
N PRO A 253 0.01 -0.50 0.97
CA PRO A 253 -0.09 0.84 0.38
C PRO A 253 -1.53 1.30 0.13
N ARG A 254 -1.80 2.57 0.42
CA ARG A 254 -3.11 3.21 0.39
C ARG A 254 -3.08 4.57 -0.30
N ASP A 255 -4.18 4.89 -0.98
CA ASP A 255 -4.42 6.20 -1.58
C ASP A 255 -5.11 7.12 -0.55
N HIS A 256 -4.52 8.29 -0.30
CA HIS A 256 -5.06 9.28 0.62
C HIS A 256 -4.72 10.72 0.23
N VAL A 257 -5.75 11.56 0.05
CA VAL A 257 -5.61 12.93 -0.47
C VAL A 257 -4.78 13.82 0.45
N LEU A 258 -5.02 13.79 1.77
CA LEU A 258 -4.27 14.63 2.72
C LEU A 258 -2.80 14.23 2.77
N THR A 259 -2.50 12.93 2.69
CA THR A 259 -1.13 12.44 2.58
C THR A 259 -0.50 13.04 1.32
N SER A 260 -1.22 13.06 0.21
CA SER A 260 -0.74 13.63 -1.06
C SER A 260 -0.41 15.12 -0.99
N ILE A 261 -1.15 15.90 -0.19
CA ILE A 261 -0.88 17.32 0.04
C ILE A 261 0.45 17.49 0.78
N ILE A 262 0.65 16.72 1.86
CA ILE A 262 1.85 16.79 2.69
C ILE A 262 3.08 16.31 1.91
N THR A 263 2.91 15.35 1.01
CA THR A 263 4.00 14.65 0.32
C THR A 263 4.16 15.05 -1.15
N ASN A 264 3.62 16.20 -1.56
CA ASN A 264 3.77 16.74 -2.92
C ASN A 264 3.28 15.81 -4.06
N GLY A 265 2.32 14.93 -3.77
CA GLY A 265 1.74 13.99 -4.74
C GLY A 265 1.93 12.52 -4.42
N GLU A 266 2.72 12.17 -3.41
CA GLU A 266 3.09 10.78 -3.13
C GLU A 266 2.04 9.99 -2.35
N GLY A 267 0.92 10.62 -1.98
CA GLY A 267 -0.13 10.01 -1.17
C GLY A 267 -1.09 9.08 -1.94
N TYR A 268 -1.04 9.04 -3.27
CA TYR A 268 -1.71 8.00 -4.07
C TYR A 268 -0.82 6.75 -4.14
N HIS A 269 -0.57 6.16 -2.98
CA HIS A 269 0.47 5.16 -2.79
C HIS A 269 0.03 3.76 -3.22
N ASN A 270 -1.28 3.46 -3.19
CA ASN A 270 -1.82 2.20 -3.73
C ASN A 270 -1.65 2.15 -5.25
N PHE A 271 -1.98 3.24 -5.96
CA PHE A 271 -1.71 3.34 -7.38
C PHE A 271 -0.22 3.18 -7.67
N HIS A 272 0.61 3.89 -6.90
CA HIS A 272 2.05 3.91 -7.11
C HIS A 272 2.69 2.52 -6.97
N HIS A 273 2.29 1.74 -5.96
CA HIS A 273 2.81 0.39 -5.76
C HIS A 273 2.34 -0.61 -6.81
N GLU A 274 1.13 -0.45 -7.33
CA GLU A 274 0.61 -1.29 -8.41
C GLU A 274 1.24 -0.94 -9.77
N PHE A 275 1.50 0.36 -10.02
CA PHE A 275 1.98 0.88 -11.30
C PHE A 275 3.26 1.73 -11.15
N PRO A 276 4.37 1.19 -10.61
CA PRO A 276 5.52 1.97 -10.13
C PRO A 276 6.28 2.72 -11.23
N SER A 277 6.16 2.28 -12.48
CA SER A 277 6.80 2.94 -13.63
C SER A 277 6.00 4.11 -14.21
N ASP A 278 4.76 4.38 -13.77
CA ASP A 278 4.02 5.58 -14.19
C ASP A 278 4.69 6.82 -13.58
N TYR A 279 4.87 7.88 -14.37
CA TYR A 279 5.43 9.13 -13.83
C TYR A 279 4.44 9.86 -12.90
N ARG A 280 3.18 9.42 -12.84
CA ARG A 280 2.12 9.97 -12.00
C ARG A 280 1.86 9.02 -10.84
N ASN A 281 1.67 9.57 -9.65
CA ASN A 281 1.02 8.81 -8.59
C ASN A 281 -0.48 9.14 -8.60
N GLY A 282 -0.82 10.43 -8.71
CA GLY A 282 -2.19 10.86 -8.91
C GLY A 282 -2.57 10.83 -10.40
N ILE A 283 -3.28 9.80 -10.87
CA ILE A 283 -3.61 9.68 -12.30
C ILE A 283 -4.69 10.64 -12.80
N GLU A 284 -5.65 11.00 -11.94
CA GLU A 284 -6.75 11.87 -12.34
C GLU A 284 -6.29 13.33 -12.38
N TRP A 285 -6.99 14.16 -13.15
CA TRP A 285 -6.63 15.57 -13.29
C TRP A 285 -6.78 16.35 -11.98
N TYR A 286 -7.76 15.97 -11.14
CA TYR A 286 -8.04 16.55 -9.83
C TYR A 286 -7.21 15.92 -8.70
N HIS A 287 -6.51 14.81 -8.96
CA HIS A 287 -5.59 14.24 -7.98
C HIS A 287 -4.42 15.20 -7.75
N LEU A 288 -4.31 15.71 -6.53
CA LEU A 288 -3.26 16.61 -6.07
C LEU A 288 -1.90 15.93 -6.10
N ASP A 289 -1.22 16.05 -7.24
CA ASP A 289 0.12 15.56 -7.50
C ASP A 289 0.93 16.68 -8.14
N ILE A 290 1.52 17.53 -7.30
CA ILE A 290 2.30 18.71 -7.70
C ILE A 290 3.48 18.25 -8.58
N THR A 291 4.11 17.15 -8.19
CA THR A 291 5.24 16.56 -8.89
C THR A 291 4.90 16.17 -10.33
N LYS A 292 3.74 15.53 -10.57
CA LYS A 292 3.23 15.23 -11.93
C LYS A 292 3.13 16.49 -12.78
N TRP A 293 2.57 17.56 -12.22
CA TRP A 293 2.40 18.81 -12.97
C TRP A 293 3.74 19.47 -13.29
N MET A 294 4.70 19.44 -12.35
CA MET A 294 6.05 19.95 -12.58
C MET A 294 6.80 19.16 -13.67
N ILE A 295 6.74 17.82 -13.64
CA ILE A 295 7.35 16.99 -14.68
C ILE A 295 6.71 17.25 -16.04
N LYS A 296 5.37 17.41 -16.09
CA LYS A 296 4.66 17.78 -17.32
C LYS A 296 5.08 19.16 -17.84
N LEU A 297 5.27 20.14 -16.95
CA LEU A 297 5.79 21.46 -17.33
C LEU A 297 7.21 21.36 -17.90
N TRP A 298 8.10 20.60 -17.26
CA TRP A 298 9.45 20.33 -17.78
C TRP A 298 9.44 19.64 -19.13
N LYS A 299 8.46 18.79 -19.42
CA LYS A 299 8.27 18.23 -20.76
C LYS A 299 7.93 19.32 -21.78
N VAL A 300 7.02 20.23 -21.45
CA VAL A 300 6.63 21.33 -22.35
C VAL A 300 7.81 22.25 -22.67
N VAL A 301 8.67 22.55 -21.69
CA VAL A 301 9.85 23.40 -21.90
C VAL A 301 11.08 22.62 -22.43
N GLY A 302 10.95 21.33 -22.74
CA GLY A 302 12.03 20.51 -23.32
C GLY A 302 13.10 20.03 -22.33
N LEU A 303 12.86 20.14 -21.02
CA LEU A 303 13.77 19.65 -19.99
C LEU A 303 13.54 18.18 -19.61
N ALA A 304 12.36 17.61 -19.93
CA ALA A 304 12.01 16.22 -19.71
C ALA A 304 11.39 15.58 -20.98
N SER A 305 11.59 14.27 -21.17
CA SER A 305 11.02 13.47 -22.25
C SER A 305 10.56 12.10 -21.76
N ASP A 306 9.88 11.35 -22.63
CA ASP A 306 9.54 9.93 -22.39
C ASP A 306 8.81 9.64 -21.07
N LEU A 307 7.90 10.54 -20.68
CA LEU A 307 7.01 10.36 -19.53
C LEU A 307 6.18 9.10 -19.72
N LYS A 308 6.48 8.05 -18.93
CA LYS A 308 5.84 6.75 -18.99
C LYS A 308 4.48 6.78 -18.30
N THR A 309 3.47 6.24 -18.97
CA THR A 309 2.14 6.05 -18.39
C THR A 309 1.64 4.65 -18.67
N PHE A 310 0.97 4.04 -17.71
CA PHE A 310 0.28 2.78 -17.95
C PHE A 310 -0.95 2.97 -18.85
N ARG A 311 -1.27 1.91 -19.62
CA ARG A 311 -2.46 1.92 -20.47
C ARG A 311 -3.71 2.03 -19.60
N LYS A 312 -4.61 2.95 -19.95
CA LYS A 312 -5.87 3.18 -19.21
C LYS A 312 -6.65 1.88 -18.97
N ASN A 313 -6.69 0.99 -19.95
CA ASN A 313 -7.36 -0.30 -19.84
C ASN A 313 -6.83 -1.17 -18.70
N GLU A 314 -5.51 -1.21 -18.46
CA GLU A 314 -4.93 -2.02 -17.38
C GLU A 314 -5.22 -1.41 -16.01
N ILE A 315 -5.20 -0.09 -15.91
CA ILE A 315 -5.59 0.65 -14.70
C ILE A 315 -7.06 0.38 -14.35
N GLU A 316 -7.96 0.48 -15.34
CA GLU A 316 -9.39 0.25 -15.14
C GLU A 316 -9.71 -1.23 -14.82
N LYS A 317 -8.99 -2.19 -15.42
CA LYS A 317 -9.09 -3.60 -15.00
C LYS A 317 -8.77 -3.76 -13.51
N GLY A 318 -7.69 -3.17 -13.02
CA GLY A 318 -7.33 -3.23 -11.59
C GLY A 318 -8.44 -2.68 -10.70
N LYS A 319 -8.96 -1.48 -11.03
CA LYS A 319 -10.10 -0.88 -10.30
C LYS A 319 -11.33 -1.80 -10.26
N ILE A 320 -11.72 -2.36 -11.40
CA ILE A 320 -12.90 -3.23 -11.49
C ILE A 320 -12.69 -4.55 -10.76
N GLN A 321 -11.50 -5.16 -10.88
CA GLN A 321 -11.16 -6.39 -10.15
C GLN A 321 -11.24 -6.18 -8.64
N GLN A 322 -10.66 -5.08 -8.16
CA GLN A 322 -10.67 -4.76 -6.74
C GLN A 322 -12.05 -4.36 -6.21
N ALA A 323 -12.84 -3.61 -7.00
CA ALA A 323 -14.23 -3.32 -6.67
C ALA A 323 -15.08 -4.61 -6.61
N ARG A 324 -14.93 -5.51 -7.60
CA ARG A 324 -15.61 -6.80 -7.62
C ARG A 324 -15.24 -7.64 -6.40
N LYS A 325 -13.96 -7.73 -6.05
CA LYS A 325 -13.50 -8.44 -4.84
C LYS A 325 -14.21 -7.92 -3.58
N LYS A 326 -14.30 -6.60 -3.41
CA LYS A 326 -15.00 -5.98 -2.27
C LYS A 326 -16.51 -6.24 -2.29
N LEU A 327 -17.13 -6.20 -3.47
CA LEU A 327 -18.56 -6.51 -3.64
C LEU A 327 -18.85 -7.98 -3.34
N ASP A 328 -18.00 -8.91 -3.81
CA ASP A 328 -18.13 -10.34 -3.54
C ASP A 328 -17.99 -10.64 -2.03
N GLN A 329 -17.09 -9.95 -1.33
CA GLN A 329 -16.97 -10.06 0.13
C GLN A 329 -18.22 -9.57 0.86
N LYS A 330 -18.70 -8.36 0.53
CA LYS A 330 -19.96 -7.82 1.09
C LYS A 330 -21.16 -8.71 0.76
N GLY A 331 -21.18 -9.27 -0.45
CA GLY A 331 -22.20 -10.20 -0.90
C GLY A 331 -22.29 -11.43 0.01
N LYS A 332 -21.16 -11.97 0.50
CA LYS A 332 -21.17 -13.14 1.39
C LYS A 332 -21.81 -12.89 2.76
N GLU A 333 -21.95 -11.64 3.18
CA GLU A 333 -22.57 -11.26 4.45
C GLU A 333 -24.11 -11.16 4.34
N LEU A 334 -24.64 -11.20 3.12
CA LEU A 334 -26.08 -11.10 2.85
C LEU A 334 -26.71 -12.48 2.77
N ASP A 335 -27.96 -12.58 3.23
CA ASP A 335 -28.80 -13.76 3.01
C ASP A 335 -29.37 -13.73 1.59
N TRP A 336 -28.90 -14.65 0.75
CA TRP A 336 -29.38 -14.84 -0.63
C TRP A 336 -30.37 -16.02 -0.75
N GLY A 337 -30.76 -16.61 0.38
CA GLY A 337 -31.48 -17.88 0.44
C GLY A 337 -30.63 -19.08 0.04
N THR A 338 -31.27 -20.24 -0.01
CA THR A 338 -30.63 -21.48 -0.47
C THR A 338 -30.28 -21.36 -1.96
N ALA A 339 -29.04 -21.72 -2.29
CA ALA A 339 -28.57 -21.72 -3.67
C ALA A 339 -29.33 -22.76 -4.51
N ILE A 340 -29.62 -22.43 -5.77
CA ILE A 340 -30.46 -23.27 -6.63
C ILE A 340 -29.89 -24.70 -6.76
N ASP A 341 -28.57 -24.84 -6.89
CA ASP A 341 -27.88 -26.13 -7.00
C ASP A 341 -27.91 -26.98 -5.72
N GLN A 342 -28.32 -26.41 -4.59
CA GLN A 342 -28.48 -27.09 -3.30
C GLN A 342 -29.93 -27.48 -3.01
N LEU A 343 -30.89 -27.03 -3.83
CA LEU A 343 -32.30 -27.34 -3.64
C LEU A 343 -32.60 -28.79 -4.03
N PRO A 344 -33.49 -29.49 -3.30
CA PRO A 344 -33.98 -30.79 -3.72
C PRO A 344 -34.79 -30.67 -5.01
N VAL A 345 -34.71 -31.70 -5.85
CA VAL A 345 -35.55 -31.81 -7.04
C VAL A 345 -36.89 -32.44 -6.65
N MET A 346 -37.99 -31.84 -7.12
CA MET A 346 -39.36 -32.21 -6.79
C MET A 346 -40.18 -32.44 -8.07
N GLU A 347 -41.02 -33.46 -8.07
CA GLU A 347 -41.98 -33.70 -9.16
C GLU A 347 -43.22 -32.82 -9.00
N TRP A 348 -43.89 -32.47 -10.11
CA TRP A 348 -45.13 -31.67 -10.06
C TRP A 348 -46.22 -32.27 -9.18
N ASN A 349 -46.40 -33.59 -9.22
CA ASN A 349 -47.39 -34.26 -8.39
C ASN A 349 -47.08 -34.15 -6.89
N GLU A 350 -45.80 -34.11 -6.52
CA GLU A 350 -45.38 -33.91 -5.13
C GLU A 350 -45.63 -32.47 -4.68
N PHE A 351 -45.33 -31.50 -5.55
CA PHE A 351 -45.67 -30.08 -5.34
C PHE A 351 -47.17 -29.87 -5.13
N GLN A 352 -48.03 -30.43 -5.99
CA GLN A 352 -49.49 -30.35 -5.85
C GLN A 352 -49.97 -30.98 -4.54
N ARG A 353 -49.45 -32.17 -4.18
CA ARG A 353 -49.79 -32.84 -2.92
C ARG A 353 -49.46 -31.97 -1.70
N LYS A 354 -48.30 -31.30 -1.70
CA LYS A 354 -47.89 -30.39 -0.61
C LYS A 354 -48.88 -29.24 -0.42
N VAL A 355 -49.39 -28.68 -1.51
CA VAL A 355 -50.37 -27.58 -1.45
C VAL A 355 -51.76 -28.08 -1.06
N ASP A 356 -52.26 -29.14 -1.68
CA ASP A 356 -53.64 -29.60 -1.51
C ASP A 356 -53.87 -30.38 -0.21
N GLU A 357 -52.94 -31.25 0.18
CA GLU A 357 -53.09 -32.13 1.34
C GLU A 357 -52.45 -31.55 2.62
N GLU A 358 -51.30 -30.89 2.49
CA GLU A 358 -50.56 -30.35 3.63
C GLU A 358 -50.84 -28.84 3.88
N GLY A 359 -51.53 -28.17 2.96
CA GLY A 359 -51.95 -26.78 3.10
C GLY A 359 -50.81 -25.76 2.94
N GLU A 360 -49.71 -26.17 2.31
CA GLU A 360 -48.55 -25.32 2.06
C GLU A 360 -48.88 -24.18 1.08
N VAL A 361 -48.37 -22.97 1.32
CA VAL A 361 -48.61 -21.83 0.43
C VAL A 361 -47.48 -21.70 -0.57
N TRP A 362 -47.34 -22.70 -1.43
CA TRP A 362 -46.26 -22.78 -2.38
C TRP A 362 -46.66 -22.34 -3.79
N ILE A 363 -45.73 -21.67 -4.47
CA ILE A 363 -45.88 -21.28 -5.89
C ILE A 363 -44.63 -21.66 -6.67
N VAL A 364 -44.78 -21.86 -7.97
CA VAL A 364 -43.64 -22.04 -8.89
C VAL A 364 -43.35 -20.73 -9.60
N ILE A 365 -42.10 -20.30 -9.57
CA ILE A 365 -41.59 -19.19 -10.38
C ILE A 365 -40.28 -19.66 -11.02
N GLU A 366 -40.21 -19.62 -12.34
CA GLU A 366 -39.04 -20.00 -13.16
C GLU A 366 -38.55 -21.43 -12.85
N GLY A 367 -39.48 -22.34 -12.59
CA GLY A 367 -39.17 -23.74 -12.26
C GLY A 367 -38.65 -23.96 -10.83
N VAL A 368 -38.67 -22.94 -9.98
CA VAL A 368 -38.30 -23.05 -8.55
C VAL A 368 -39.56 -22.91 -7.70
N VAL A 369 -39.72 -23.83 -6.75
CA VAL A 369 -40.81 -23.82 -5.77
C VAL A 369 -40.43 -22.89 -4.62
N HIS A 370 -41.35 -21.98 -4.26
CA HIS A 370 -41.16 -21.02 -3.20
C HIS A 370 -42.26 -21.14 -2.15
N ASP A 371 -41.89 -21.15 -0.86
CA ASP A 371 -42.82 -21.13 0.27
C ASP A 371 -43.12 -19.70 0.72
N LEU A 372 -44.36 -19.28 0.50
CA LEU A 372 -44.81 -17.93 0.82
C LEU A 372 -45.62 -17.86 2.13
N ALA A 373 -45.76 -18.94 2.90
CA ALA A 373 -46.63 -18.98 4.09
C ALA A 373 -46.35 -17.83 5.07
N GLY A 374 -45.07 -17.51 5.29
CA GLY A 374 -44.62 -16.40 6.13
C GLY A 374 -44.81 -15.00 5.53
N PHE A 375 -44.87 -14.88 4.20
CA PHE A 375 -44.87 -13.60 3.48
C PHE A 375 -46.25 -13.15 2.99
N VAL A 376 -47.20 -14.07 2.86
CA VAL A 376 -48.54 -13.84 2.29
C VAL A 376 -49.26 -12.60 2.86
N LYS A 377 -49.08 -12.30 4.16
CA LYS A 377 -49.73 -11.14 4.82
C LYS A 377 -49.03 -9.82 4.55
N GLU A 378 -47.75 -9.85 4.20
CA GLU A 378 -46.89 -8.69 4.00
C GLU A 378 -46.78 -8.32 2.52
N HIS A 379 -47.26 -9.18 1.62
CA HIS A 379 -47.23 -8.94 0.19
C HIS A 379 -47.98 -7.64 -0.19
N PRO A 380 -47.29 -6.65 -0.82
CA PRO A 380 -47.89 -5.35 -1.12
C PRO A 380 -49.08 -5.39 -2.08
N GLY A 381 -49.13 -6.38 -2.99
CA GLY A 381 -50.25 -6.59 -3.90
C GLY A 381 -51.49 -7.20 -3.21
N GLY A 382 -51.41 -7.50 -1.91
CA GLY A 382 -52.48 -8.08 -1.12
C GLY A 382 -52.47 -9.62 -1.13
N ARG A 383 -53.22 -10.16 -0.17
CA ARG A 383 -53.26 -11.60 0.16
C ARG A 383 -53.93 -12.44 -0.94
N SER A 384 -54.97 -11.88 -1.56
CA SER A 384 -55.80 -12.58 -2.54
C SER A 384 -55.03 -12.99 -3.78
N LEU A 385 -54.06 -12.18 -4.23
CA LEU A 385 -53.24 -12.49 -5.39
C LEU A 385 -52.40 -13.74 -5.16
N ILE A 386 -51.70 -13.83 -4.03
CA ILE A 386 -50.89 -15.03 -3.70
C ILE A 386 -51.77 -16.27 -3.53
N GLN A 387 -52.90 -16.13 -2.83
CA GLN A 387 -53.82 -17.25 -2.61
C GLN A 387 -54.41 -17.80 -3.92
N SER A 388 -54.65 -16.93 -4.91
CA SER A 388 -55.17 -17.34 -6.22
C SER A 388 -54.14 -18.10 -7.09
N THR A 389 -52.85 -17.95 -6.77
CA THR A 389 -51.72 -18.56 -7.47
C THR A 389 -51.06 -19.71 -6.69
N ALA A 390 -51.47 -19.97 -5.45
CA ALA A 390 -51.01 -21.12 -4.68
C ALA A 390 -51.26 -22.43 -5.47
N GLY A 391 -50.27 -23.31 -5.53
CA GLY A 391 -50.33 -24.54 -6.31
C GLY A 391 -50.18 -24.35 -7.82
N LYS A 392 -49.77 -23.17 -8.30
CA LYS A 392 -49.59 -22.90 -9.75
C LYS A 392 -48.22 -22.36 -10.09
N ASP A 393 -47.91 -22.38 -11.39
CA ASP A 393 -46.80 -21.61 -11.95
C ASP A 393 -47.22 -20.15 -12.14
N ALA A 394 -46.63 -19.28 -11.34
CA ALA A 394 -46.87 -17.84 -11.33
C ALA A 394 -45.81 -17.06 -12.11
N THR A 395 -44.93 -17.72 -12.88
CA THR A 395 -43.82 -17.09 -13.61
C THR A 395 -44.29 -15.94 -14.49
N ALA A 396 -45.31 -16.16 -15.31
CA ALA A 396 -45.84 -15.14 -16.21
C ALA A 396 -46.42 -13.94 -15.43
N ALA A 397 -47.16 -14.20 -14.35
CA ALA A 397 -47.72 -13.17 -13.50
C ALA A 397 -46.64 -12.31 -12.82
N PHE A 398 -45.55 -12.95 -12.38
CA PHE A 398 -44.43 -12.33 -11.67
C PHE A 398 -43.47 -11.54 -12.58
N ASN A 399 -43.32 -11.96 -13.85
CA ASN A 399 -42.42 -11.38 -14.85
C ASN A 399 -43.13 -10.41 -15.81
N GLY A 400 -44.13 -9.66 -15.34
CA GLY A 400 -44.78 -8.59 -16.12
C GLY A 400 -46.08 -8.95 -16.82
N GLY A 401 -46.58 -10.19 -16.71
CA GLY A 401 -47.92 -10.54 -17.17
C GLY A 401 -49.04 -9.94 -16.30
N ILE A 402 -48.79 -9.77 -15.00
CA ILE A 402 -49.64 -8.98 -14.10
C ILE A 402 -48.84 -7.83 -13.50
N TYR A 403 -47.66 -8.14 -12.94
CA TYR A 403 -46.78 -7.13 -12.37
C TYR A 403 -45.33 -7.53 -12.61
N ASP A 404 -44.51 -6.59 -13.11
CA ASP A 404 -43.08 -6.82 -13.29
C ASP A 404 -42.35 -6.53 -11.98
N HIS A 405 -42.04 -7.60 -11.25
CA HIS A 405 -41.49 -7.49 -9.90
C HIS A 405 -40.05 -6.95 -9.91
N SER A 406 -39.82 -5.99 -9.01
CA SER A 406 -38.53 -5.31 -8.86
C SER A 406 -37.42 -6.26 -8.38
N ASN A 407 -36.16 -5.82 -8.51
CA ASN A 407 -35.01 -6.54 -7.97
C ASN A 407 -35.14 -6.84 -6.46
N ALA A 408 -35.77 -5.95 -5.68
CA ALA A 408 -36.00 -6.18 -4.26
C ALA A 408 -36.96 -7.34 -4.01
N ALA A 409 -38.05 -7.43 -4.78
CA ALA A 409 -38.99 -8.55 -4.69
C ALA A 409 -38.34 -9.88 -5.12
N ARG A 410 -37.49 -9.85 -6.15
CA ARG A 410 -36.71 -11.03 -6.57
C ARG A 410 -35.70 -11.50 -5.51
N ASN A 411 -35.01 -10.56 -4.86
CA ASN A 411 -34.09 -10.89 -3.77
C ASN A 411 -34.83 -11.50 -2.57
N LEU A 412 -36.00 -10.96 -2.21
CA LEU A 412 -36.81 -11.52 -1.13
C LEU A 412 -37.37 -12.90 -1.49
N LEU A 413 -37.85 -13.08 -2.72
CA LEU A 413 -38.33 -14.38 -3.20
C LEU A 413 -37.22 -15.46 -3.12
N ALA A 414 -35.97 -15.07 -3.38
CA ALA A 414 -34.83 -15.98 -3.29
C ALA A 414 -34.64 -16.62 -1.90
N THR A 415 -35.04 -15.94 -0.82
CA THR A 415 -34.95 -16.47 0.55
C THR A 415 -36.06 -17.47 0.88
N MET A 416 -37.02 -17.66 -0.02
CA MET A 416 -38.21 -18.50 0.17
C MET A 416 -38.15 -19.80 -0.65
N ARG A 417 -37.01 -20.12 -1.27
CA ARG A 417 -36.87 -21.31 -2.12
C ARG A 417 -36.89 -22.60 -1.31
N VAL A 418 -37.63 -23.60 -1.78
CA VAL A 418 -37.73 -24.92 -1.14
C VAL A 418 -37.34 -26.09 -2.04
N ALA A 419 -37.55 -26.00 -3.35
CA ALA A 419 -37.22 -27.09 -4.30
C ALA A 419 -37.07 -26.58 -5.74
N ILE A 420 -36.43 -27.37 -6.60
CA ILE A 420 -36.47 -27.21 -8.06
C ILE A 420 -37.50 -28.19 -8.63
N LEU A 421 -38.37 -27.72 -9.51
CA LEU A 421 -39.31 -28.57 -10.21
C LEU A 421 -38.63 -29.37 -11.34
N ARG A 422 -38.79 -30.69 -11.35
CA ARG A 422 -38.23 -31.55 -12.39
C ARG A 422 -38.89 -31.25 -13.75
N GLY A 423 -38.07 -31.02 -14.76
CA GLY A 423 -38.54 -30.74 -16.13
C GLY A 423 -38.72 -29.25 -16.47
N GLY A 424 -38.60 -28.34 -15.49
CA GLY A 424 -38.93 -26.93 -15.67
C GLY A 424 -40.44 -26.71 -15.67
N GLY A 425 -40.90 -25.61 -15.05
CA GLY A 425 -42.32 -25.33 -14.78
C GLY A 425 -43.24 -25.42 -16.00
N GLU A 426 -44.49 -25.86 -15.77
CA GLU A 426 -45.57 -25.74 -16.75
C GLU A 426 -45.98 -24.27 -16.88
N VAL A 427 -45.64 -23.62 -18.00
CA VAL A 427 -46.11 -22.26 -18.26
C VAL A 427 -47.61 -22.32 -18.59
N GLU A 428 -48.47 -22.11 -17.60
CA GLU A 428 -49.90 -21.91 -17.85
C GLU A 428 -50.10 -20.62 -18.66
N ILE A 429 -50.47 -20.78 -19.93
CA ILE A 429 -50.92 -19.67 -20.77
C ILE A 429 -52.35 -19.33 -20.31
N TRP A 430 -52.48 -18.28 -19.50
CA TRP A 430 -53.78 -17.72 -19.15
C TRP A 430 -54.49 -17.30 -20.44
N LYS A 431 -55.64 -17.92 -20.73
CA LYS A 431 -56.51 -17.62 -21.88
C LYS A 431 -57.47 -16.48 -21.58
#